data_AF-A0A161T4W8-F1
#
_entry.id   AF-A0A161T4W8-F1
#
_cell.length_a   1.000
_cell.length_b   1.000
_cell.length_c   1.000
_cell.angle_alpha   90.00
_cell.angle_beta   90.00
_cell.angle_gamma   90.00
#
_symmetry.space_group_name_H-M   'P 1'
#
loop_
_entity.id
_entity.type
_entity.pdbx_description
1 polymer ?
#
loop_
_entity_poly.entity_id
_entity_poly.type
_entity_poly.pdbx_seq_one_letter_code
_entity_poly.pdbx_strand_id
1 'polypeptide(L)'
;MTKKTLQWSGYEWIVKSGARKTGPGPNYFAGENAWVDRDGRLHLRITKHKNKWRCAEVTLSETLGYGTYRFWLEGRPDRMDLNGVLGLFTYDGSSPEHHHREIDIEFARWGNPGGHNAQYVVQPYSIPGHLHSFPMKLNGNCSTHTFKWTPGSIRFMSLHGHYTDLPSPLEWFKIQDWEYTGDIPDSKEEKVGINLWLMDGKAPAEGMEIVVDRFEFQPLT
;
A
#
# COMPACT_ATOMS: atom_id res chain seq x y z
N MET A 1 6.15 -26.56 -1.16
CA MET A 1 7.00 -25.54 -0.53
C MET A 1 6.14 -24.80 0.47
N THR A 2 6.58 -24.67 1.72
CA THR A 2 5.89 -23.91 2.77
C THR A 2 5.92 -22.42 2.43
N LYS A 3 4.80 -21.73 2.54
CA LYS A 3 4.74 -20.27 2.37
C LYS A 3 5.48 -19.63 3.55
N LYS A 4 6.31 -18.61 3.28
CA LYS A 4 6.91 -17.79 4.35
C LYS A 4 5.81 -16.90 4.95
N THR A 5 5.73 -16.85 6.27
CA THR A 5 4.84 -15.93 6.99
C THR A 5 5.63 -15.02 7.93
N LEU A 6 5.03 -13.89 8.31
CA LEU A 6 5.49 -12.95 9.32
C LEU A 6 4.37 -12.71 10.34
N GLN A 7 4.73 -12.57 11.61
CA GLN A 7 3.81 -12.10 12.65
C GLN A 7 4.09 -10.61 12.87
N TRP A 8 3.12 -9.76 12.52
CA TRP A 8 3.30 -8.30 12.56
C TRP A 8 1.98 -7.58 12.81
N SER A 9 2.00 -6.57 13.68
CA SER A 9 0.82 -5.80 14.11
C SER A 9 -0.36 -6.64 14.60
N GLY A 10 -0.08 -7.81 15.22
CA GLY A 10 -1.12 -8.71 15.73
C GLY A 10 -1.71 -9.67 14.69
N TYR A 11 -1.22 -9.67 13.44
CA TYR A 11 -1.71 -10.53 12.37
C TYR A 11 -0.63 -11.42 11.78
N GLU A 12 -1.07 -12.50 11.11
CA GLU A 12 -0.23 -13.30 10.23
C GLU A 12 -0.25 -12.75 8.79
N TRP A 13 0.95 -12.49 8.26
CA TRP A 13 1.17 -11.98 6.91
C TRP A 13 1.89 -13.03 6.06
N ILE A 14 1.34 -13.35 4.91
CA ILE A 14 1.93 -14.22 3.90
C ILE A 14 2.90 -13.40 3.05
N VAL A 15 4.16 -13.83 2.94
CA VAL A 15 5.19 -13.16 2.14
C VAL A 15 5.23 -13.74 0.73
N LYS A 16 5.07 -12.89 -0.27
CA LYS A 16 5.17 -13.28 -1.68
C LYS A 16 6.62 -13.55 -2.07
N SER A 17 6.84 -14.64 -2.77
CA SER A 17 8.15 -14.99 -3.31
C SER A 17 8.02 -15.91 -4.52
N GLY A 18 8.99 -15.87 -5.43
CA GLY A 18 8.99 -16.75 -6.59
C GLY A 18 10.18 -16.55 -7.52
N ALA A 19 10.52 -17.60 -8.26
CA ALA A 19 11.61 -17.57 -9.24
C ALA A 19 11.20 -16.99 -10.60
N ARG A 20 9.89 -16.84 -10.85
CA ARG A 20 9.31 -16.31 -12.09
C ARG A 20 8.80 -14.90 -11.88
N LYS A 21 8.68 -14.16 -12.98
CA LYS A 21 8.01 -12.86 -12.95
C LYS A 21 6.51 -13.05 -12.68
N THR A 22 5.95 -12.17 -11.86
CA THR A 22 4.53 -12.13 -11.50
C THR A 22 4.11 -10.68 -11.24
N GLY A 23 2.79 -10.45 -11.20
CA GLY A 23 2.20 -9.15 -10.93
C GLY A 23 2.41 -8.67 -9.49
N PRO A 24 2.20 -7.38 -9.20
CA PRO A 24 1.98 -6.31 -10.17
C PRO A 24 3.22 -6.05 -11.05
N GLY A 25 2.98 -5.66 -12.29
CA GLY A 25 4.01 -5.57 -13.33
C GLY A 25 4.72 -6.91 -13.63
N PRO A 26 5.76 -6.92 -14.47
CA PRO A 26 6.60 -8.10 -14.71
C PRO A 26 7.77 -8.20 -13.69
N ASN A 27 7.46 -8.36 -12.39
CA ASN A 27 8.43 -8.29 -11.28
C ASN A 27 8.83 -9.66 -10.70
N TYR A 28 10.04 -9.74 -10.16
CA TYR A 28 10.44 -10.85 -9.28
C TYR A 28 10.15 -10.47 -7.83
N PHE A 29 9.66 -11.41 -7.02
CA PHE A 29 9.42 -11.19 -5.59
C PHE A 29 10.30 -12.11 -4.76
N ALA A 30 10.82 -11.59 -3.65
CA ALA A 30 11.79 -12.26 -2.82
C ALA A 30 11.36 -12.28 -1.37
N GLY A 31 11.35 -13.46 -0.75
CA GLY A 31 10.93 -13.60 0.64
C GLY A 31 11.83 -12.82 1.59
N GLU A 32 13.12 -12.72 1.27
CA GLU A 32 14.14 -11.96 2.03
C GLU A 32 13.99 -10.44 1.95
N ASN A 33 13.07 -9.93 1.13
CA ASN A 33 12.81 -8.50 0.98
C ASN A 33 11.64 -8.01 1.85
N ALA A 34 11.02 -8.90 2.62
CA ALA A 34 10.09 -8.53 3.69
C ALA A 34 10.50 -9.20 5.01
N TRP A 35 10.63 -8.40 6.08
CA TRP A 35 10.93 -8.89 7.43
C TRP A 35 10.43 -7.92 8.49
N VAL A 36 10.30 -8.41 9.72
CA VAL A 36 10.03 -7.58 10.90
C VAL A 36 11.34 -7.37 11.64
N ASP A 37 11.68 -6.13 11.98
CA ASP A 37 12.89 -5.82 12.73
C ASP A 37 12.74 -6.10 14.24
N ARG A 38 13.75 -5.74 15.03
CA ARG A 38 13.75 -5.94 16.49
C ARG A 38 12.81 -5.00 17.23
N ASP A 39 12.43 -3.89 16.61
CA ASP A 39 11.51 -2.90 17.16
C ASP A 39 10.05 -3.21 16.80
N GLY A 40 9.81 -4.28 16.03
CA GLY A 40 8.48 -4.74 15.63
C GLY A 40 7.94 -4.06 14.37
N ARG A 41 8.78 -3.40 13.58
CA ARG A 41 8.39 -2.69 12.35
C ARG A 41 8.57 -3.59 11.14
N LEU A 42 7.67 -3.49 10.17
CA LEU A 42 7.74 -4.23 8.91
C LEU A 42 8.60 -3.46 7.90
N HIS A 43 9.58 -4.13 7.33
CA HIS A 43 10.42 -3.60 6.27
C HIS A 43 10.05 -4.24 4.93
N LEU A 44 9.92 -3.43 3.89
CA LEU A 44 9.83 -3.85 2.50
C LEU A 44 10.96 -3.19 1.71
N ARG A 45 11.68 -3.97 0.90
CA ARG A 45 12.76 -3.43 0.07
C ARG A 45 12.76 -3.94 -1.37
N ILE A 46 13.36 -3.15 -2.25
CA ILE A 46 13.76 -3.56 -3.60
C ILE A 46 15.27 -3.72 -3.62
N THR A 47 15.74 -4.90 -4.00
CA THR A 47 17.17 -5.24 -4.03
C THR A 47 17.58 -5.83 -5.37
N LYS A 48 18.87 -5.66 -5.72
CA LYS A 48 19.46 -6.27 -6.91
C LYS A 48 20.27 -7.51 -6.52
N HIS A 49 19.91 -8.66 -7.08
CA HIS A 49 20.65 -9.91 -6.92
C HIS A 49 20.88 -10.59 -8.27
N LYS A 50 22.15 -10.86 -8.62
CA LYS A 50 22.56 -11.48 -9.90
C LYS A 50 21.87 -10.84 -11.12
N ASN A 51 21.97 -9.51 -11.22
CA ASN A 51 21.36 -8.68 -12.27
C ASN A 51 19.82 -8.69 -12.36
N LYS A 52 19.14 -9.20 -11.32
CA LYS A 52 17.68 -9.14 -11.23
C LYS A 52 17.27 -8.24 -10.06
N TRP A 53 16.43 -7.25 -10.34
CA TRP A 53 15.72 -6.53 -9.31
C TRP A 53 14.60 -7.40 -8.75
N ARG A 54 14.47 -7.38 -7.43
CA ARG A 54 13.47 -8.16 -6.70
C ARG A 54 12.73 -7.26 -5.74
N CYS A 55 11.42 -7.44 -5.70
CA CYS A 55 10.43 -6.65 -4.98
C CYS A 55 9.98 -7.37 -3.71
N ALA A 56 9.12 -6.71 -2.94
CA ALA A 56 8.52 -7.23 -1.72
C ALA A 56 7.00 -7.09 -1.78
N GLU A 57 6.29 -8.07 -1.23
CA GLU A 57 4.84 -7.98 -1.00
C GLU A 57 4.48 -8.90 0.16
N VAL A 58 3.60 -8.40 1.02
CA VAL A 58 2.97 -9.15 2.09
C VAL A 58 1.46 -8.99 1.99
N THR A 59 0.73 -10.03 2.34
CA THR A 59 -0.74 -10.04 2.34
C THR A 59 -1.24 -10.72 3.60
N LEU A 60 -2.28 -10.21 4.23
CA LEU A 60 -2.92 -10.89 5.35
C LEU A 60 -3.40 -12.29 4.96
N SER A 61 -3.42 -13.20 5.94
CA SER A 61 -3.99 -14.54 5.75
C SER A 61 -5.53 -14.52 5.70
N GLU A 62 -6.15 -13.50 6.31
CA GLU A 62 -7.60 -13.37 6.54
C GLU A 62 -8.18 -12.08 5.93
N THR A 63 -9.51 -12.08 5.77
CA THR A 63 -10.32 -10.91 5.42
C THR A 63 -10.72 -10.15 6.68
N LEU A 64 -10.71 -8.82 6.63
CA LEU A 64 -11.11 -7.96 7.76
C LEU A 64 -12.47 -7.27 7.56
N GLY A 65 -12.84 -6.97 6.32
CA GLY A 65 -14.11 -6.38 5.92
C GLY A 65 -14.31 -4.90 6.25
N TYR A 66 -15.55 -4.45 6.40
CA TYR A 66 -15.84 -3.03 6.61
C TYR A 66 -15.23 -2.51 7.92
N GLY A 67 -14.61 -1.32 7.84
CA GLY A 67 -13.96 -0.70 8.98
C GLY A 67 -12.96 0.38 8.57
N THR A 68 -12.12 0.78 9.51
CA THR A 68 -11.04 1.74 9.28
C THR A 68 -9.71 1.02 9.23
N TYR A 69 -9.01 1.15 8.11
CA TYR A 69 -7.68 0.61 7.89
C TYR A 69 -6.67 1.74 8.07
N ARG A 70 -5.61 1.52 8.84
CA ARG A 70 -4.59 2.53 9.13
C ARG A 70 -3.19 1.95 9.01
N PHE A 71 -2.36 2.66 8.26
CA PHE A 71 -0.96 2.32 8.01
C PHE A 71 -0.09 3.48 8.49
N TRP A 72 0.92 3.18 9.30
CA TRP A 72 1.91 4.15 9.75
C TRP A 72 3.21 3.88 9.02
N LEU A 73 3.61 4.78 8.13
CA LEU A 73 4.85 4.67 7.39
C LEU A 73 5.95 5.42 8.13
N GLU A 74 7.14 4.82 8.15
CA GLU A 74 8.39 5.47 8.51
C GLU A 74 9.31 5.40 7.27
N GLY A 75 9.26 6.44 6.45
CA GLY A 75 9.98 6.47 5.18
C GLY A 75 9.66 7.71 4.34
N ARG A 76 10.17 7.71 3.10
CA ARG A 76 9.99 8.81 2.14
C ARG A 76 9.35 8.32 0.84
N PRO A 77 8.10 7.81 0.87
CA PRO A 77 7.38 7.43 -0.34
C PRO A 77 7.25 8.59 -1.34
N ASP A 78 7.27 9.85 -0.87
CA ASP A 78 7.27 11.04 -1.71
C ASP A 78 8.56 11.25 -2.54
N ARG A 79 9.64 10.53 -2.21
CA ARG A 79 10.97 10.62 -2.83
C ARG A 79 11.43 9.32 -3.50
N MET A 80 10.54 8.34 -3.68
CA MET A 80 10.90 7.09 -4.36
C MET A 80 11.38 7.33 -5.79
N ASP A 81 12.17 6.38 -6.28
CA ASP A 81 12.57 6.30 -7.69
C ASP A 81 11.34 6.40 -8.61
N LEU A 82 11.52 6.94 -9.82
CA LEU A 82 10.43 7.13 -10.78
C LEU A 82 9.64 5.85 -11.06
N ASN A 83 10.29 4.69 -11.02
CA ASN A 83 9.68 3.40 -11.29
C ASN A 83 9.17 2.69 -10.03
N GLY A 84 9.48 3.19 -8.83
CA GLY A 84 9.03 2.59 -7.57
C GLY A 84 7.54 2.84 -7.33
N VAL A 85 6.85 1.80 -6.86
CA VAL A 85 5.45 1.85 -6.43
C VAL A 85 5.31 1.21 -5.07
N LEU A 86 4.76 1.96 -4.11
CA LEU A 86 4.29 1.46 -2.81
C LEU A 86 2.76 1.43 -2.84
N GLY A 87 2.17 0.26 -2.65
CA GLY A 87 0.72 0.10 -2.52
C GLY A 87 0.33 -0.34 -1.10
N LEU A 88 -0.72 0.28 -0.57
CA LEU A 88 -1.43 -0.11 0.66
C LEU A 88 -2.88 -0.37 0.27
N PHE A 89 -3.33 -1.62 0.31
CA PHE A 89 -4.53 -1.98 -0.44
C PHE A 89 -5.34 -3.14 0.15
N THR A 90 -6.57 -3.30 -0.32
CA THR A 90 -7.33 -4.57 -0.26
C THR A 90 -7.35 -5.23 -1.63
N TYR A 91 -7.36 -6.56 -1.70
CA TYR A 91 -7.44 -7.28 -2.98
C TYR A 91 -8.03 -8.69 -2.82
N ASP A 92 -8.99 -9.00 -3.67
CA ASP A 92 -9.60 -10.31 -3.87
C ASP A 92 -9.18 -10.88 -5.24
N GLY A 93 -8.17 -11.75 -5.19
CA GLY A 93 -7.64 -12.41 -6.39
C GLY A 93 -8.60 -13.41 -7.03
N SER A 94 -9.73 -13.73 -6.39
CA SER A 94 -10.73 -14.65 -6.90
C SER A 94 -11.87 -13.97 -7.66
N SER A 95 -11.94 -12.64 -7.64
CA SER A 95 -13.07 -11.87 -8.18
C SER A 95 -12.69 -10.79 -9.22
N PRO A 96 -12.06 -11.16 -10.34
CA PRO A 96 -11.72 -10.21 -11.40
C PRO A 96 -12.95 -9.46 -11.96
N GLU A 97 -14.13 -10.08 -11.96
CA GLU A 97 -15.41 -9.50 -12.37
C GLU A 97 -15.92 -8.40 -11.44
N HIS A 98 -15.41 -8.34 -10.21
CA HIS A 98 -15.68 -7.30 -9.21
C HIS A 98 -14.48 -6.38 -9.01
N HIS A 99 -13.64 -6.23 -10.05
CA HIS A 99 -12.44 -5.41 -10.02
C HIS A 99 -11.55 -5.72 -8.80
N HIS A 100 -11.48 -7.01 -8.44
CA HIS A 100 -10.74 -7.51 -7.28
C HIS A 100 -11.14 -6.88 -5.94
N ARG A 101 -12.29 -6.20 -5.83
CA ARG A 101 -12.71 -5.50 -4.60
C ARG A 101 -11.58 -4.60 -4.05
N GLU A 102 -10.86 -3.97 -4.97
CA GLU A 102 -9.57 -3.34 -4.68
C GLU A 102 -9.73 -1.86 -4.36
N ILE A 103 -9.19 -1.50 -3.19
CA ILE A 103 -9.15 -0.14 -2.63
C ILE A 103 -7.69 0.15 -2.37
N ASP A 104 -7.15 1.21 -2.96
CA ASP A 104 -5.72 1.49 -2.94
C ASP A 104 -5.38 2.87 -2.37
N ILE A 105 -4.31 2.91 -1.59
CA ILE A 105 -3.47 4.09 -1.41
C ILE A 105 -2.12 3.78 -2.03
N GLU A 106 -1.75 4.49 -3.10
CA GLU A 106 -0.51 4.26 -3.82
C GLU A 106 0.39 5.48 -3.83
N PHE A 107 1.71 5.23 -3.78
CA PHE A 107 2.75 6.22 -3.95
C PHE A 107 3.67 5.78 -5.08
N ALA A 108 3.73 6.57 -6.14
CA ALA A 108 4.56 6.31 -7.31
C ALA A 108 4.57 7.52 -8.23
N ARG A 109 5.61 7.67 -9.05
CA ARG A 109 5.58 8.63 -10.18
C ARG A 109 5.21 7.97 -11.50
N TRP A 110 5.01 6.64 -11.51
CA TRP A 110 4.70 5.84 -12.70
C TRP A 110 5.62 6.13 -13.90
N GLY A 111 6.91 6.34 -13.64
CA GLY A 111 7.91 6.69 -14.65
C GLY A 111 7.86 8.15 -15.15
N ASN A 112 6.90 8.96 -14.70
CA ASN A 112 6.73 10.35 -15.12
C ASN A 112 7.32 11.31 -14.06
N PRO A 113 8.48 11.93 -14.32
CA PRO A 113 9.10 12.87 -13.36
C PRO A 113 8.24 14.12 -13.08
N GLY A 114 7.38 14.52 -14.02
CA GLY A 114 6.44 15.65 -13.86
C GLY A 114 5.07 15.26 -13.29
N GLY A 115 4.83 13.97 -13.03
CA GLY A 115 3.56 13.47 -12.52
C GLY A 115 3.33 13.74 -11.04
N HIS A 116 2.08 13.56 -10.61
CA HIS A 116 1.75 13.35 -9.20
C HIS A 116 2.47 12.11 -8.66
N ASN A 117 2.64 12.05 -7.34
CA ASN A 117 3.39 10.98 -6.67
C ASN A 117 2.58 10.22 -5.62
N ALA A 118 1.28 10.49 -5.52
CA ALA A 118 0.36 9.78 -4.66
C ALA A 118 -1.04 9.73 -5.28
N GLN A 119 -1.79 8.66 -5.00
CA GLN A 119 -3.19 8.55 -5.39
C GLN A 119 -4.00 7.67 -4.44
N TYR A 120 -5.30 7.90 -4.46
CA TYR A 120 -6.31 7.00 -3.93
C TYR A 120 -7.09 6.39 -5.08
N VAL A 121 -7.39 5.09 -5.00
CA VAL A 121 -8.12 4.38 -6.06
C VAL A 121 -9.16 3.47 -5.45
N VAL A 122 -10.31 3.41 -6.09
CA VAL A 122 -11.27 2.31 -5.94
C VAL A 122 -11.41 1.69 -7.31
N GLN A 123 -10.92 0.47 -7.52
CA GLN A 123 -10.83 -0.10 -8.87
C GLN A 123 -12.22 -0.20 -9.54
N PRO A 124 -12.31 -0.01 -10.88
CA PRO A 124 -11.20 0.13 -11.82
C PRO A 124 -10.77 1.60 -12.02
N TYR A 125 -9.46 1.86 -11.97
CA TYR A 125 -8.88 3.19 -12.10
C TYR A 125 -9.22 3.92 -13.41
N SER A 126 -9.58 3.19 -14.47
CA SER A 126 -9.88 3.74 -15.79
C SER A 126 -11.24 4.42 -15.89
N ILE A 127 -12.13 4.21 -14.90
CA ILE A 127 -13.45 4.85 -14.87
C ILE A 127 -13.30 6.24 -14.22
N PRO A 128 -13.82 7.32 -14.86
CA PRO A 128 -13.81 8.66 -14.26
C PRO A 128 -14.44 8.66 -12.86
N GLY A 129 -13.74 9.30 -11.91
CA GLY A 129 -14.19 9.39 -10.52
C GLY A 129 -13.72 8.26 -9.59
N HIS A 130 -13.04 7.24 -10.11
CA HIS A 130 -12.49 6.13 -9.30
C HIS A 130 -11.07 6.40 -8.77
N LEU A 131 -10.41 7.45 -9.27
CA LEU A 131 -9.03 7.76 -8.95
C LEU A 131 -8.90 9.24 -8.58
N HIS A 132 -8.22 9.50 -7.47
CA HIS A 132 -7.85 10.84 -7.01
C HIS A 132 -6.34 10.92 -6.84
N SER A 133 -5.65 11.55 -7.79
CA SER A 133 -4.19 11.74 -7.74
C SER A 133 -3.81 13.13 -7.23
N PHE A 134 -2.71 13.23 -6.49
CA PHE A 134 -2.27 14.49 -5.90
C PHE A 134 -0.75 14.53 -5.70
N PRO A 135 -0.13 15.73 -5.68
CA PRO A 135 1.25 15.88 -5.27
C PRO A 135 1.36 15.75 -3.75
N MET A 136 2.28 14.92 -3.29
CA MET A 136 2.64 14.73 -1.89
C MET A 136 4.10 15.13 -1.66
N LYS A 137 4.35 15.87 -0.59
CA LYS A 137 5.69 16.17 -0.09
C LYS A 137 5.68 16.07 1.42
N LEU A 138 6.44 15.14 1.99
CA LEU A 138 6.50 14.95 3.44
C LEU A 138 7.44 15.98 4.10
N ASN A 139 6.99 16.53 5.22
CA ASN A 139 7.75 17.43 6.09
C ASN A 139 8.59 16.68 7.16
N GLY A 140 8.52 15.35 7.18
CA GLY A 140 9.29 14.45 8.04
C GLY A 140 9.40 13.06 7.39
N ASN A 141 9.71 12.04 8.19
CA ASN A 141 9.76 10.65 7.75
C ASN A 141 8.54 9.83 8.19
N CYS A 142 7.69 10.38 9.06
CA CYS A 142 6.49 9.69 9.53
C CYS A 142 5.27 10.19 8.76
N SER A 143 4.39 9.27 8.36
CA SER A 143 3.07 9.59 7.83
C SER A 143 2.05 8.51 8.22
N THR A 144 0.79 8.92 8.31
CA THR A 144 -0.34 8.04 8.58
C THR A 144 -1.28 8.06 7.38
N HIS A 145 -1.62 6.89 6.87
CA HIS A 145 -2.50 6.72 5.72
C HIS A 145 -3.66 5.83 6.11
N THR A 146 -4.88 6.28 5.81
CA THR A 146 -6.11 5.60 6.21
C THR A 146 -7.11 5.56 5.08
N PHE A 147 -7.90 4.49 5.05
CA PHE A 147 -9.22 4.53 4.44
C PHE A 147 -10.25 3.96 5.41
N LYS A 148 -11.37 4.67 5.57
CA LYS A 148 -12.56 4.18 6.26
C LYS A 148 -13.53 3.66 5.20
N TRP A 149 -13.78 2.36 5.21
CA TRP A 149 -14.66 1.67 4.28
C TRP A 149 -15.96 1.28 4.97
N THR A 150 -17.06 1.77 4.43
CA THR A 150 -18.43 1.43 4.84
C THR A 150 -19.20 0.93 3.63
N PRO A 151 -20.41 0.35 3.80
CA PRO A 151 -21.24 -0.02 2.64
C PRO A 151 -21.63 1.16 1.73
N GLY A 152 -21.59 2.41 2.22
CA GLY A 152 -22.05 3.59 1.48
C GLY A 152 -20.96 4.56 1.02
N SER A 153 -19.77 4.47 1.60
CA SER A 153 -18.65 5.35 1.21
C SER A 153 -17.29 4.80 1.65
N ILE A 154 -16.25 5.30 0.96
CA ILE A 154 -14.85 5.16 1.35
C ILE A 154 -14.26 6.55 1.57
N ARG A 155 -13.76 6.82 2.78
CA ARG A 155 -13.04 8.07 3.10
C ARG A 155 -11.55 7.80 3.25
N PHE A 156 -10.77 8.32 2.33
CA PHE A 156 -9.31 8.29 2.37
C PHE A 156 -8.76 9.51 3.11
N MET A 157 -7.64 9.33 3.82
CA MET A 157 -6.90 10.42 4.44
C MET A 157 -5.42 10.08 4.58
N SER A 158 -4.58 11.07 4.32
CA SER A 158 -3.13 11.02 4.53
C SER A 158 -2.70 12.19 5.40
N LEU A 159 -1.90 11.90 6.43
CA LEU A 159 -1.42 12.87 7.41
C LEU A 159 0.11 12.83 7.53
N HIS A 160 0.72 13.97 7.81
CA HIS A 160 2.09 14.07 8.31
C HIS A 160 2.18 13.55 9.75
N GLY A 161 3.19 12.78 10.09
CA GLY A 161 3.36 12.23 11.44
C GLY A 161 2.58 10.94 11.67
N HIS A 162 2.68 10.40 12.89
CA HIS A 162 1.99 9.18 13.31
C HIS A 162 0.86 9.51 14.27
N TYR A 163 -0.38 9.15 13.89
CA TYR A 163 -1.56 9.47 14.66
C TYR A 163 -2.50 8.28 14.84
N THR A 164 -2.94 8.06 16.08
CA THR A 164 -4.05 7.14 16.39
C THR A 164 -5.38 7.88 16.24
N ASP A 165 -5.49 9.04 16.91
CA ASP A 165 -6.61 9.97 16.79
C ASP A 165 -6.27 11.12 15.84
N LEU A 166 -7.29 11.71 15.21
CA LEU A 166 -7.07 12.86 14.34
C LEU A 166 -6.40 14.01 15.11
N PRO A 167 -5.28 14.55 14.61
CA PRO A 167 -4.61 15.67 15.26
C PRO A 167 -5.47 16.94 15.17
N SER A 168 -5.25 17.86 16.11
CA SER A 168 -5.96 19.14 16.15
C SER A 168 -4.97 20.32 16.20
N PRO A 169 -5.11 21.33 15.31
CA PRO A 169 -6.05 21.37 14.20
C PRO A 169 -5.61 20.45 13.04
N LEU A 170 -6.57 19.74 12.43
CA LEU A 170 -6.30 18.74 11.38
C LEU A 170 -5.54 19.32 10.18
N GLU A 171 -5.83 20.57 9.83
CA GLU A 171 -5.30 21.26 8.65
C GLU A 171 -3.78 21.39 8.64
N TRP A 172 -3.14 21.43 9.81
CA TRP A 172 -1.68 21.53 9.90
C TRP A 172 -0.97 20.22 9.56
N PHE A 173 -1.68 19.11 9.66
CA PHE A 173 -1.14 17.77 9.49
C PHE A 173 -1.68 17.08 8.24
N LYS A 174 -2.82 17.54 7.69
CA LYS A 174 -3.45 16.94 6.53
C LYS A 174 -2.61 17.13 5.27
N ILE A 175 -2.27 16.01 4.63
CA ILE A 175 -1.69 15.97 3.30
C ILE A 175 -2.82 16.02 2.27
N GLN A 176 -3.76 15.08 2.39
CA GLN A 176 -4.89 14.96 1.48
C GLN A 176 -6.02 14.12 2.09
N ASP A 177 -7.26 14.42 1.71
CA ASP A 177 -8.44 13.59 1.94
C ASP A 177 -9.32 13.49 0.69
N TRP A 178 -10.08 12.41 0.60
CA TRP A 178 -11.02 12.19 -0.49
C TRP A 178 -12.15 11.26 -0.04
N GLU A 179 -13.39 11.58 -0.41
CA GLU A 179 -14.54 10.71 -0.18
C GLU A 179 -15.04 10.19 -1.52
N TYR A 180 -15.21 8.88 -1.57
CA TYR A 180 -15.77 8.16 -2.69
C TYR A 180 -17.12 7.58 -2.28
N THR A 181 -18.15 7.91 -3.06
CA THR A 181 -19.54 7.44 -2.89
C THR A 181 -20.07 6.80 -4.18
N GLY A 182 -19.17 6.30 -5.03
CA GLY A 182 -19.51 5.66 -6.30
C GLY A 182 -19.87 4.19 -6.09
N ASP A 183 -19.30 3.32 -6.93
CA ASP A 183 -19.46 1.87 -6.84
C ASP A 183 -18.60 1.32 -5.69
N ILE A 184 -19.20 1.20 -4.51
CA ILE A 184 -18.51 0.73 -3.32
C ILE A 184 -18.36 -0.79 -3.38
N PRO A 185 -17.13 -1.34 -3.30
CA PRO A 185 -16.94 -2.79 -3.25
C PRO A 185 -17.68 -3.40 -2.05
N ASP A 186 -18.21 -4.60 -2.24
CA ASP A 186 -18.67 -5.42 -1.12
C ASP A 186 -17.49 -6.14 -0.44
N SER A 187 -17.63 -6.43 0.86
CA SER A 187 -16.66 -7.26 1.57
C SER A 187 -17.01 -8.74 1.44
N LYS A 188 -16.02 -9.54 0.99
CA LYS A 188 -16.06 -10.99 0.79
C LYS A 188 -14.71 -11.62 1.15
N GLU A 189 -13.81 -11.77 0.18
CA GLU A 189 -12.56 -12.51 0.29
C GLU A 189 -11.33 -11.61 0.08
N GLU A 190 -11.53 -10.28 0.11
CA GLU A 190 -10.46 -9.30 -0.02
C GLU A 190 -9.49 -9.37 1.15
N LYS A 191 -8.20 -9.28 0.84
CA LYS A 191 -7.13 -9.32 1.85
C LYS A 191 -6.33 -8.05 1.79
N VAL A 192 -5.89 -7.58 2.96
CA VAL A 192 -4.99 -6.43 3.02
C VAL A 192 -3.63 -6.82 2.47
N GLY A 193 -3.09 -6.00 1.59
CA GLY A 193 -1.76 -6.12 1.03
C GLY A 193 -0.91 -4.89 1.23
N ILE A 194 0.40 -5.10 1.33
CA ILE A 194 1.42 -4.06 1.26
C ILE A 194 2.47 -4.54 0.27
N ASN A 195 2.76 -3.75 -0.75
CA ASN A 195 3.79 -4.10 -1.74
C ASN A 195 4.74 -2.94 -2.02
N LEU A 196 5.97 -3.28 -2.40
CA LEU A 196 6.96 -2.35 -2.92
C LEU A 196 7.56 -2.95 -4.19
N TRP A 197 7.18 -2.41 -5.34
CA TRP A 197 7.42 -3.00 -6.65
C TRP A 197 7.84 -1.97 -7.72
N LEU A 198 8.18 -2.46 -8.92
CA LEU A 198 8.65 -1.64 -10.02
C LEU A 198 7.64 -1.59 -11.18
N MET A 199 7.22 -0.39 -11.57
CA MET A 199 6.39 -0.14 -12.74
C MET A 199 7.03 -0.75 -14.00
N ASP A 200 6.26 -1.57 -14.72
CA ASP A 200 6.74 -2.35 -15.88
C ASP A 200 8.00 -3.21 -15.64
N GLY A 201 8.37 -3.45 -14.37
CA GLY A 201 9.63 -4.10 -14.01
C GLY A 201 10.87 -3.30 -14.41
N LYS A 202 10.72 -2.00 -14.68
CA LYS A 202 11.83 -1.09 -15.04
C LYS A 202 12.74 -0.90 -13.83
N ALA A 203 14.04 -0.98 -14.09
CA ALA A 203 15.05 -0.84 -13.05
C ALA A 203 14.99 0.54 -12.38
N PRO A 204 15.09 0.62 -11.04
CA PRO A 204 15.35 1.87 -10.35
C PRO A 204 16.85 2.24 -10.47
N ALA A 205 17.19 3.48 -10.15
CA ALA A 205 18.58 3.94 -10.06
C ALA A 205 19.37 3.16 -8.99
N GLU A 206 18.74 2.92 -7.84
CA GLU A 206 19.30 2.20 -6.70
C GLU A 206 18.24 1.36 -5.96
N GLY A 207 18.69 0.57 -4.99
CA GLY A 207 17.75 -0.14 -4.10
C GLY A 207 16.97 0.86 -3.23
N MET A 208 15.77 0.47 -2.81
CA MET A 208 14.94 1.32 -1.96
C MET A 208 14.27 0.48 -0.88
N GLU A 209 13.86 1.15 0.19
CA GLU A 209 13.25 0.54 1.36
C GLU A 209 12.17 1.46 1.91
N ILE A 210 11.07 0.85 2.35
CA ILE A 210 10.01 1.50 3.10
C ILE A 210 9.80 0.70 4.38
N VAL A 211 9.72 1.40 5.50
CA VAL A 211 9.34 0.82 6.78
C VAL A 211 7.88 1.18 7.06
N VAL A 212 7.12 0.19 7.51
CA VAL A 212 5.78 0.33 8.03
C VAL A 212 5.87 0.03 9.51
N ASP A 213 5.66 1.05 10.33
CA ASP A 213 5.77 0.96 11.78
C ASP A 213 4.73 -0.03 12.32
N ARG A 214 3.46 0.20 11.96
CA ARG A 214 2.34 -0.68 12.32
C ARG A 214 1.19 -0.60 11.32
N PHE A 215 0.31 -1.58 11.41
CA PHE A 215 -0.99 -1.64 10.77
C PHE A 215 -2.08 -1.76 11.85
N GLU A 216 -3.22 -1.11 11.64
CA GLU A 216 -4.38 -1.25 12.53
C GLU A 216 -5.65 -1.35 11.71
N PHE A 217 -6.55 -2.19 12.17
CA PHE A 217 -7.92 -2.29 11.68
C PHE A 217 -8.89 -2.08 12.84
N GLN A 218 -9.83 -1.17 12.64
CA GLN A 218 -10.96 -0.97 13.54
C GLN A 218 -12.26 -1.36 12.81
N PRO A 219 -12.93 -2.45 13.23
CA PRO A 219 -14.19 -2.88 12.62
C PRO A 219 -15.24 -1.77 12.62
N LEU A 220 -16.09 -1.75 11.59
CA LEU A 220 -17.26 -0.88 11.57
C LEU A 220 -18.23 -1.31 12.68
N THR A 221 -18.57 -0.38 13.58
CA THR A 221 -19.57 -0.57 14.65
C THR A 221 -20.97 -0.23 14.17
#